data_AF-A0A183AJJ7-F1
#
_entry.id   AF-A0A183AJJ7-F1
#
_cell.length_a   1.000
_cell.length_b   1.000
_cell.length_c   1.000
_cell.angle_alpha   90.00
_cell.angle_beta   90.00
_cell.angle_gamma   90.00
#
_symmetry.space_group_name_H-M   'P 1'
#
loop_
_entity.id
_entity.type
_entity.pdbx_description
1 polymer ?
#
loop_
_entity_poly.entity_id
_entity_poly.type
_entity_poly.pdbx_seq_one_letter_code
_entity_poly.pdbx_strand_id
1 'polypeptide(L)' 'LCNACGLYQKMNGQNRPLIKPKRRLQSSSRRTGTVCSNCRTVTTTLWRRNTNGEPVCNACGLYFKLHNTRNRNPR' A
#
# COMPACT_ATOMS: atom_id res chain seq x y z
N LEU A 1 -19.18 -0.28 -10.32
CA LEU A 1 -19.59 1.08 -9.92
C LEU A 1 -21.05 1.02 -9.49
N CYS A 2 -21.50 1.74 -8.46
CA CYS A 2 -22.95 1.85 -8.20
C CYS A 2 -23.60 2.80 -9.21
N ASN A 3 -24.93 2.72 -9.37
CA ASN A 3 -25.68 3.53 -10.33
C ASN A 3 -25.34 5.02 -10.26
N ALA A 4 -25.33 5.58 -9.05
CA ALA A 4 -25.07 7.00 -8.87
C ALA A 4 -23.61 7.41 -9.12
N CYS A 5 -22.63 6.51 -8.91
CA CYS A 5 -21.24 6.77 -9.28
C CYS A 5 -21.03 6.64 -10.79
N GLY A 6 -21.73 5.71 -11.44
CA GLY A 6 -21.67 5.52 -12.89
C GLY A 6 -22.29 6.70 -13.64
N LEU A 7 -23.48 7.16 -13.24
CA LEU A 7 -24.13 8.34 -13.83
C LEU A 7 -23.29 9.60 -13.65
N TYR A 8 -22.76 9.83 -12.45
CA TYR A 8 -21.93 11.01 -12.19
C TYR A 8 -20.67 11.03 -13.04
N GLN A 9 -19.99 9.89 -13.18
CA GLN A 9 -18.78 9.78 -14.01
C GLN A 9 -19.10 9.96 -15.50
N LYS A 10 -20.25 9.44 -15.97
CA LYS A 10 -20.70 9.62 -17.35
C LYS A 10 -21.05 11.08 -17.67
N MET A 11 -21.67 11.79 -16.73
CA MET A 11 -22.09 13.19 -16.94
C MET A 11 -20.94 14.20 -16.78
N ASN A 12 -20.01 13.96 -15.87
CA ASN A 12 -19.00 14.96 -15.48
C ASN A 12 -17.55 14.57 -15.82
N GLY A 13 -17.32 13.37 -16.39
CA GLY A 13 -15.98 12.87 -16.71
C GLY A 13 -15.06 12.62 -15.49
N GLN A 14 -15.58 12.81 -14.27
CA GLN A 14 -14.82 12.72 -13.02
C GLN A 14 -15.49 11.78 -12.02
N ASN A 15 -14.70 11.24 -11.09
CA ASN A 15 -15.22 10.45 -9.98
C ASN A 15 -16.13 11.31 -9.10
N ARG A 16 -17.26 10.73 -8.67
CA ARG A 16 -18.20 11.41 -7.78
C ARG A 16 -17.49 11.87 -6.49
N PRO A 17 -17.52 13.16 -6.13
CA PRO A 17 -16.90 13.66 -4.91
C PRO A 17 -17.61 13.01 -3.72
N LEU A 18 -16.83 12.34 -2.87
CA LEU A 18 -17.34 11.74 -1.65
C LEU A 18 -17.18 12.73 -0.50
N ILE A 19 -18.28 13.08 0.16
CA ILE A 19 -18.30 13.96 1.34
C ILE A 19 -17.46 13.37 2.49
N LYS A 20 -17.38 12.04 2.57
CA LYS A 20 -16.53 11.32 3.52
C LYS A 20 -15.47 10.53 2.77
N PRO A 21 -14.20 10.53 3.23
CA PRO A 21 -13.17 9.71 2.61
C PRO A 21 -13.60 8.25 2.66
N LYS A 22 -13.55 7.58 1.50
CA LYS A 22 -13.82 6.15 1.42
C LYS A 22 -12.75 5.44 2.26
N ARG A 23 -13.12 4.90 3.43
CA ARG A 23 -12.22 4.05 4.21
C ARG A 23 -11.87 2.83 3.34
N ARG A 24 -10.67 2.82 2.77
CA ARG A 24 -10.09 1.58 2.26
C ARG A 24 -9.74 0.78 3.51
N LEU A 25 -10.48 -0.30 3.77
CA LEU A 25 -10.00 -1.31 4.71
C LEU A 25 -8.62 -1.72 4.21
N GLN A 26 -7.58 -1.35 4.96
CA GLN A 26 -6.33 -2.07 4.85
C GLN A 26 -6.70 -3.51 5.18
N SER A 27 -6.53 -4.41 4.22
CA SER A 27 -6.42 -5.83 4.48
C SER A 27 -5.18 -6.01 5.35
N SER A 28 -5.31 -5.65 6.62
CA SER A 28 -4.37 -5.98 7.67
C SER A 28 -4.60 -7.45 7.96
N SER A 29 -4.27 -8.31 6.99
CA SER A 29 -3.74 -9.62 7.31
C SER A 29 -2.44 -9.30 8.04
N ARG A 30 -2.58 -8.96 9.33
CA ARG A 30 -1.51 -8.93 10.30
C ARG A 30 -1.05 -10.37 10.30
N ARG A 31 -0.09 -10.69 9.43
CA ARG A 31 0.66 -11.93 9.54
C ARG A 31 1.40 -11.82 10.85
N THR A 32 0.82 -12.39 11.89
CA THR A 32 1.38 -12.48 13.23
C THR A 32 2.83 -12.98 13.08
N GLY A 33 3.78 -12.21 13.60
CA GLY A 33 5.21 -12.54 13.53
C GLY A 33 5.96 -12.15 12.25
N THR A 34 5.32 -11.52 11.25
CA THR A 34 6.08 -11.01 10.09
C THR A 34 6.73 -9.67 10.41
N VAL A 35 8.06 -9.61 10.28
CA VAL A 35 8.88 -8.42 10.46
C VAL A 35 9.59 -8.09 9.15
N CYS A 36 9.76 -6.80 8.88
CA CYS A 36 10.57 -6.38 7.74
C CYS A 36 12.05 -6.69 7.97
N SER A 37 12.66 -7.41 7.04
CA SER A 37 14.09 -7.80 7.12
C SER A 37 15.05 -6.61 7.00
N ASN A 38 14.57 -5.44 6.55
CA ASN A 38 15.37 -4.22 6.39
C ASN A 38 15.22 -3.26 7.59
N CYS A 39 14.00 -2.78 7.87
CA CYS A 39 13.74 -1.78 8.92
C CYS A 39 13.06 -2.34 10.18
N ARG A 40 12.79 -3.65 10.25
CA ARG A 40 12.14 -4.33 11.38
C ARG A 40 10.72 -3.87 11.73
N THR A 41 10.05 -3.08 10.88
CA THR A 41 8.63 -2.76 11.09
C THR A 41 7.77 -4.03 11.08
N VAL A 42 6.77 -4.07 11.97
CA VAL A 42 5.70 -5.08 12.03
C VAL A 42 4.42 -4.61 11.35
N THR A 43 4.34 -3.31 11.05
CA THR A 43 3.19 -2.67 10.40
C THR A 43 3.56 -2.20 9.01
N THR A 44 2.79 -2.62 8.01
CA THR A 44 2.93 -2.17 6.62
C THR A 44 1.58 -2.25 5.90
N THR A 45 1.38 -1.42 4.88
CA THR A 45 0.19 -1.47 4.01
C THR A 45 0.20 -2.68 3.08
N LEU A 46 1.39 -3.15 2.72
CA LEU A 46 1.61 -4.31 1.86
C LEU A 46 2.95 -4.96 2.24
N TRP A 47 2.97 -6.28 2.39
CA TRP A 47 4.21 -7.05 2.51
C TRP A 47 4.73 -7.35 1.11
N ARG A 48 6.00 -7.04 0.86
CA ARG A 48 6.72 -7.37 -0.37
C ARG A 48 7.77 -8.45 -0.07
N ARG A 49 8.32 -9.06 -1.12
CA ARG A 49 9.49 -9.95 -1.02
C ARG A 49 10.68 -9.31 -1.74
N ASN A 50 11.87 -9.43 -1.15
CA ASN A 50 13.10 -9.04 -1.84
C ASN A 50 13.54 -10.15 -2.83
N THR A 51 14.68 -9.96 -3.50
CA THR A 51 15.29 -10.95 -4.41
C THR A 51 15.64 -12.27 -3.71
N ASN A 52 15.88 -12.23 -2.40
CA ASN A 52 16.20 -13.38 -1.58
C ASN A 52 14.94 -14.08 -1.04
N GLY A 53 13.74 -13.58 -1.38
CA GLY A 53 12.46 -14.12 -0.90
C GLY A 53 12.05 -13.67 0.51
N GLU A 54 12.85 -12.86 1.19
CA GLU A 54 12.60 -12.40 2.56
C GLU A 54 11.49 -11.33 2.62
N PRO A 55 10.69 -11.29 3.70
CA PRO A 55 9.64 -10.29 3.85
C PRO A 55 10.22 -8.89 4.08
N VAL A 56 9.72 -7.92 3.31
CA VAL A 56 10.06 -6.50 3.45
C VAL A 56 8.80 -5.62 3.45
N CYS A 57 8.91 -4.48 4.11
CA CYS A 57 7.84 -3.49 4.18
C CYS A 57 7.56 -2.85 2.81
N ASN A 58 6.39 -2.25 2.62
CA ASN A 58 6.04 -1.60 1.34
C ASN A 58 7.03 -0.49 1.00
N ALA A 59 7.34 0.38 1.97
CA ALA A 59 8.30 1.47 1.78
C ALA A 59 9.70 0.96 1.42
N CYS A 60 10.18 -0.07 2.12
CA CYS A 60 11.48 -0.68 1.94
C CYS A 60 11.66 -1.30 0.55
N GLY A 61 10.64 -2.05 0.09
CA GLY A 61 10.68 -2.66 -1.24
C GLY A 61 10.56 -1.64 -2.37
N LEU A 62 9.77 -0.58 -2.18
CA LEU A 62 9.67 0.51 -3.16
C LEU A 62 10.96 1.32 -3.22
N TYR A 63 11.57 1.64 -2.08
CA TYR A 63 12.84 2.36 -2.01
C TYR A 63 13.95 1.60 -2.73
N PHE A 64 14.08 0.29 -2.48
CA PHE A 64 15.04 -0.54 -3.19
C PHE A 64 14.77 -0.57 -4.70
N LYS A 65 13.51 -0.61 -5.13
CA LYS A 65 13.17 -0.61 -6.57
C LYS A 65 13.52 0.72 -7.26
N LEU A 66 13.40 1.84 -6.56
CA LEU A 66 13.66 3.17 -7.12
C LEU A 66 15.14 3.55 -7.09
N HIS A 67 15.85 3.20 -6.03
CA HIS A 67 17.22 3.65 -5.78
C HIS A 67 18.26 2.55 -5.84
N ASN A 68 17.85 1.29 -6.03
CA ASN A 68 18.70 0.11 -5.98
C ASN A 68 19.55 -0.01 -4.69
N THR A 69 19.13 0.63 -3.60
CA THR A 69 19.86 0.69 -2.33
C THR A 69 19.01 0.21 -1.17
N ARG A 70 19.62 -0.50 -0.23
CA ARG A 70 18.97 -1.00 0.99
C ARG A 70 19.19 -0.03 2.14
N ASN A 71 18.52 1.12 2.11
CA ASN A 71 18.52 2.04 3.26
C ASN A 71 17.49 1.58 4.32
N ARG A 72 17.90 1.54 5.59
CA ARG A 72 17.06 1.11 6.72
C ARG A 72 16.02 2.14 7.14
N ASN A 73 16.12 3.38 6.67
CA ASN A 73 15.27 4.46 7.12
C ASN A 73 14.53 5.16 5.97
N PRO A 74 13.47 4.55 5.40
CA PRO A 74 12.44 5.30 4.70
C PRO A 74 11.44 5.80 5.76
N ARG A 75 11.87 6.70 6.64
CA ARG A 75 10.92 7.57 7.35
C ARG A 75 10.51 8.67 6.39
#